data_AF-A0A5R9LRQ3-F1
#
_entry.id   AF-A0A5R9LRQ3-F1
#
_cell.length_a   1.000
_cell.length_b   1.000
_cell.length_c   1.000
_cell.angle_alpha   90.00
_cell.angle_beta   90.00
_cell.angle_gamma   90.00
#
_symmetry.space_group_name_H-M   'P 1'
#
loop_
_entity.id
_entity.type
_entity.pdbx_description
1 polymer ?
#
loop_
_entity_poly.entity_id
_entity_poly.type
_entity_poly.pdbx_seq_one_letter_code
_entity_poly.pdbx_strand_id
1 'polypeptide(L)'
;MRITAAQRTENENRIRAAMDRLLRGEIPPGGTCDIKTLAREAAVDRTAFYGTRPYAHLREEFEHRLASLQQAGETPDPRDARIARLKAEITKLKERLTQSESIANNLTDFRAQALARLAAQHEEIVHLRATATTASRVTRLPGARTTIIGSCS
;
A
#
# COMPACT_ATOMS: atom_id res chain seq x y z
N MET A 1 38.04 -19.54 -31.42
CA MET A 1 38.98 -19.82 -30.31
C MET A 1 38.80 -21.27 -29.88
N ARG A 2 39.75 -22.15 -30.18
CA ARG A 2 39.71 -23.56 -29.75
C ARG A 2 40.35 -23.65 -28.36
N ILE A 3 39.52 -23.80 -27.32
CA ILE A 3 39.97 -24.11 -25.97
C ILE A 3 40.49 -25.55 -25.92
N THR A 4 41.60 -25.78 -25.21
CA THR A 4 42.12 -27.14 -24.98
C THR A 4 41.18 -27.92 -24.05
N ALA A 5 41.27 -29.25 -24.07
CA ALA A 5 40.48 -30.09 -23.16
C ALA A 5 40.75 -29.74 -21.69
N ALA A 6 42.02 -29.52 -21.32
CA ALA A 6 42.40 -29.09 -19.97
C ALA A 6 41.77 -27.76 -19.56
N GLN A 7 41.81 -26.75 -20.45
CA GLN A 7 41.16 -25.46 -20.20
C GLN A 7 39.64 -25.58 -20.08
N ARG A 8 39.01 -26.49 -20.83
CA ARG A 8 37.57 -26.75 -20.69
C ARG A 8 37.26 -27.30 -19.30
N THR A 9 37.98 -28.33 -18.87
CA THR A 9 37.79 -28.92 -17.54
C THR A 9 38.03 -27.91 -16.42
N GLU A 10 39.06 -27.08 -16.53
CA GLU A 10 39.31 -26.01 -15.55
C GLU A 10 38.16 -25.00 -15.50
N ASN A 11 37.66 -24.57 -16.65
CA ASN A 11 36.52 -23.67 -16.73
C ASN A 11 35.26 -24.29 -16.11
N GLU A 12 34.97 -25.55 -16.40
CA GLU A 12 33.82 -26.25 -15.79
C GLU A 12 33.94 -26.33 -14.28
N ASN A 13 35.14 -26.63 -13.75
CA ASN A 13 35.38 -26.67 -12.31
C ASN A 13 35.14 -25.28 -11.67
N ARG A 14 35.60 -24.20 -12.31
CA ARG A 14 35.34 -22.82 -11.84
C ARG A 14 33.86 -22.48 -11.90
N ILE A 15 33.15 -22.90 -12.95
CA ILE A 15 31.70 -22.71 -13.07
C ILE A 15 30.96 -23.46 -11.95
N ARG A 16 31.26 -24.74 -11.72
CA ARG A 16 30.62 -25.52 -10.63
C ARG A 16 30.91 -24.93 -9.25
N ALA A 17 32.14 -24.49 -8.98
CA ALA A 17 32.47 -23.82 -7.73
C ALA A 17 31.70 -22.49 -7.55
N ALA A 18 31.57 -21.68 -8.62
CA ALA A 18 30.76 -20.47 -8.58
C ALA A 18 29.26 -20.79 -8.40
N MET A 19 28.78 -21.84 -9.05
CA MET A 19 27.41 -22.34 -8.91
C MET A 19 27.07 -22.65 -7.46
N ASP A 20 27.90 -23.44 -6.79
CA ASP A 20 27.67 -23.83 -5.40
C ASP A 20 27.68 -22.62 -4.44
N ARG A 21 28.56 -21.64 -4.66
CA ARG A 21 28.57 -20.39 -3.87
C ARG A 21 27.28 -19.59 -4.05
N LEU A 22 26.84 -19.39 -5.29
CA LEU A 22 25.60 -18.66 -5.57
C LEU A 22 24.37 -19.37 -4.99
N LEU A 23 24.30 -20.69 -5.09
CA LEU A 23 23.19 -21.48 -4.55
C LEU A 23 23.15 -21.49 -3.01
N ARG A 24 24.30 -21.30 -2.33
CA ARG A 24 24.35 -21.07 -0.86
C ARG A 24 23.97 -19.65 -0.45
N GLY A 25 23.71 -18.77 -1.41
CA GLY A 25 23.39 -17.36 -1.18
C GLY A 25 24.61 -16.45 -0.95
N GLU A 26 25.82 -16.91 -1.27
CA GLU A 26 27.02 -16.07 -1.32
C GLU A 26 27.01 -15.22 -2.60
N ILE A 27 26.04 -14.30 -2.69
CA ILE A 27 25.84 -13.46 -3.87
C ILE A 27 26.81 -12.27 -3.83
N PRO A 28 27.65 -12.07 -4.85
CA PRO A 28 28.55 -10.93 -4.93
C PRO A 28 27.78 -9.61 -5.02
N PRO A 29 28.35 -8.48 -4.55
CA PRO A 29 27.67 -7.19 -4.56
C PRO A 29 27.26 -6.79 -5.98
N GLY A 30 26.00 -6.34 -6.12
CA GLY A 30 25.41 -5.96 -7.40
C GLY A 30 25.11 -7.13 -8.35
N GLY A 31 25.42 -8.38 -7.99
CA GLY A 31 25.00 -9.59 -8.72
C GLY A 31 23.66 -10.12 -8.20
N THR A 32 23.08 -11.11 -8.88
CA THR A 32 21.90 -11.90 -8.49
C THR A 32 22.22 -13.39 -8.58
N CYS A 33 21.36 -14.25 -8.03
CA CYS A 33 21.48 -15.69 -8.25
C CYS A 33 21.05 -16.06 -9.69
N ASP A 34 21.79 -15.57 -10.70
CA ASP A 34 21.48 -15.71 -12.13
C ASP A 34 22.69 -16.14 -12.97
N ILE A 35 22.42 -16.53 -14.23
CA ILE A 35 23.45 -16.96 -15.19
C ILE A 35 24.45 -15.85 -15.53
N LYS A 36 24.02 -14.58 -15.48
CA LYS A 36 24.91 -13.44 -15.75
C LYS A 36 26.00 -13.33 -14.68
N THR A 37 25.60 -13.48 -13.41
CA THR A 37 26.49 -13.46 -12.26
C THR A 37 27.36 -14.71 -12.25
N LEU A 38 26.79 -15.88 -12.53
CA LEU A 38 27.55 -17.13 -12.67
C LEU A 38 28.67 -17.01 -13.71
N ALA A 39 28.37 -16.46 -14.89
CA ALA A 39 29.36 -16.25 -15.95
C ALA A 39 30.48 -15.29 -15.53
N ARG A 40 30.11 -14.18 -14.87
CA ARG A 40 31.07 -13.20 -14.33
C ARG A 40 31.99 -13.82 -13.28
N GLU A 41 31.44 -14.52 -12.31
CA GLU A 41 32.19 -15.16 -11.21
C GLU A 41 33.08 -16.31 -11.71
N ALA A 42 32.65 -17.02 -12.75
CA ALA A 42 33.44 -18.04 -13.42
C ALA A 42 34.47 -17.46 -14.42
N ALA A 43 34.47 -16.14 -14.65
CA ALA A 43 35.26 -15.48 -15.70
C ALA A 43 35.14 -16.18 -17.06
N VAL A 44 33.91 -16.50 -17.47
CA VAL A 44 33.57 -17.08 -18.76
C VAL A 44 32.55 -16.17 -19.46
N ASP A 45 32.63 -16.07 -20.78
CA ASP A 45 31.65 -15.32 -21.56
C ASP A 45 30.24 -15.90 -21.38
N ARG A 46 29.27 -15.02 -21.10
CA ARG A 46 27.87 -15.42 -20.84
C ARG A 46 27.27 -16.23 -21.99
N THR A 47 27.66 -15.97 -23.24
CA THR A 47 27.14 -16.70 -24.40
C THR A 47 27.54 -18.18 -24.42
N ALA A 48 28.59 -18.56 -23.69
CA ALA A 48 29.07 -19.94 -23.62
C ALA A 48 28.08 -20.91 -22.92
N PHE A 49 27.07 -20.36 -22.24
CA PHE A 49 25.99 -21.09 -21.55
C PHE A 49 24.74 -21.31 -22.42
N TYR A 50 24.67 -20.79 -23.64
CA TYR A 50 23.46 -20.83 -24.47
C TYR A 50 23.64 -21.62 -25.78
N GLY A 51 22.54 -22.17 -26.29
CA GLY A 51 22.53 -22.93 -27.54
C GLY A 51 23.39 -24.20 -27.44
N THR A 52 24.14 -24.50 -28.50
CA THR A 52 25.02 -25.68 -28.59
C THR A 52 26.44 -25.44 -28.06
N ARG A 53 26.61 -24.43 -27.19
CA ARG A 53 27.92 -24.02 -26.67
C ARG A 53 28.40 -24.98 -25.56
N PRO A 54 29.72 -25.00 -25.27
CA PRO A 54 30.34 -26.01 -24.41
C PRO A 54 29.74 -26.12 -23.00
N TYR A 55 29.20 -25.04 -22.44
CA TYR A 55 28.72 -25.00 -21.05
C TYR A 55 27.18 -24.87 -20.95
N ALA A 56 26.44 -25.18 -22.02
CA ALA A 56 24.98 -25.14 -22.01
C ALA A 56 24.38 -26.09 -20.95
N HIS A 57 24.97 -27.27 -20.78
CA HIS A 57 24.55 -28.24 -19.77
C HIS A 57 24.72 -27.72 -18.33
N LEU A 58 25.74 -26.89 -18.05
CA LEU A 58 25.95 -26.29 -16.73
C LEU A 58 24.92 -25.21 -16.40
N ARG A 59 24.38 -24.54 -17.43
CA ARG A 59 23.24 -23.63 -17.26
C ARG A 59 22.02 -24.40 -16.79
N GLU A 60 21.71 -25.50 -17.48
CA GLU A 60 20.56 -26.36 -17.16
C GLU A 60 20.68 -26.96 -15.75
N GLU A 61 21.88 -27.41 -15.38
CA GLU A 61 22.17 -27.88 -14.02
C GLU A 61 21.91 -26.78 -12.97
N PHE A 62 22.42 -25.57 -13.18
CA PHE A 62 22.19 -24.46 -12.25
C PHE A 62 20.71 -24.10 -12.14
N GLU A 63 20.00 -23.99 -13.26
CA GLU A 63 18.58 -23.67 -13.30
C GLU A 63 17.75 -24.75 -12.60
N HIS A 64 18.07 -26.03 -12.83
CA HIS A 64 17.41 -27.15 -12.15
C HIS A 64 17.64 -27.09 -10.63
N ARG A 65 18.89 -26.92 -10.18
CA ARG A 65 19.21 -26.83 -8.75
C ARG A 65 18.53 -25.63 -8.10
N LEU A 66 18.56 -24.47 -8.76
CA LEU A 66 17.87 -23.26 -8.29
C LEU A 66 16.36 -23.49 -8.15
N ALA A 67 15.74 -24.13 -9.15
CA ALA A 67 14.32 -24.48 -9.10
C ALA A 67 14.00 -25.46 -7.97
N SER A 68 14.86 -26.45 -7.72
CA SER A 68 14.68 -27.39 -6.60
C SER A 68 14.75 -26.68 -5.25
N LEU A 69 15.69 -25.74 -5.05
CA LEU A 69 15.78 -24.94 -3.82
C LEU A 69 14.53 -24.07 -3.62
N GLN A 70 14.06 -23.41 -4.69
CA GLN A 70 12.84 -22.62 -4.64
C GLN A 70 11.60 -23.47 -4.30
N GLN A 71 11.50 -24.69 -4.85
CA GLN A 71 10.42 -25.63 -4.52
C GLN A 71 10.49 -26.10 -3.05
N ALA A 72 11.69 -26.20 -2.48
CA ALA A 72 11.90 -26.47 -1.06
C ALA A 72 11.63 -25.25 -0.16
N GLY A 73 11.31 -24.08 -0.73
CA GLY A 73 11.07 -22.84 0.00
C GLY A 73 12.34 -22.05 0.36
N GLU A 74 13.51 -22.49 -0.11
CA GLU A 74 14.75 -21.76 0.04
C GLU A 74 14.85 -20.66 -1.00
N THR A 75 15.30 -19.48 -0.59
CA THR A 75 15.52 -18.34 -1.48
C THR A 75 17.00 -17.97 -1.45
N PRO A 76 17.82 -18.51 -2.37
CA PRO A 76 19.26 -18.27 -2.36
C PRO A 76 19.63 -16.79 -2.45
N ASP A 77 18.85 -15.98 -3.17
CA ASP A 77 19.07 -14.53 -3.22
C ASP A 77 18.40 -13.83 -2.02
N PRO A 78 19.16 -13.26 -1.07
CA PRO A 78 18.57 -12.60 0.10
C PRO A 78 17.71 -11.38 -0.27
N ARG A 79 17.90 -10.80 -1.47
CA ARG A 79 17.08 -9.66 -1.92
C ARG A 79 15.70 -10.09 -2.34
N ASP A 80 15.51 -11.30 -2.84
CA ASP A 80 14.17 -11.78 -3.22
C ASP A 80 13.30 -11.92 -1.97
N ALA A 81 13.85 -12.48 -0.88
CA ALA A 81 13.19 -12.50 0.41
C ALA A 81 12.88 -11.09 0.93
N ARG A 82 13.82 -10.14 0.77
CA ARG A 82 13.61 -8.73 1.14
C ARG A 82 12.53 -8.06 0.29
N ILE A 83 12.49 -8.32 -1.01
CA ILE A 83 11.48 -7.80 -1.94
C ILE A 83 10.11 -8.35 -1.57
N ALA A 84 10.00 -9.66 -1.30
CA ALA A 84 8.75 -10.29 -0.89
C ALA A 84 8.22 -9.66 0.41
N ARG A 85 9.09 -9.49 1.41
CA ARG A 85 8.75 -8.80 2.66
C ARG A 85 8.29 -7.37 2.42
N LEU A 86 9.04 -6.58 1.64
CA LEU A 86 8.69 -5.19 1.35
C LEU A 86 7.37 -5.08 0.60
N LYS A 87 7.08 -5.99 -0.34
CA LYS A 87 5.78 -6.05 -1.02
C LYS A 87 4.65 -6.31 -0.03
N ALA A 88 4.82 -7.27 0.88
CA ALA A 88 3.83 -7.56 1.92
C ALA A 88 3.60 -6.36 2.85
N GLU A 89 4.68 -5.67 3.26
CA GLU A 89 4.59 -4.45 4.07
C GLU A 89 3.87 -3.32 3.31
N ILE A 90 4.17 -3.11 2.03
CA ILE A 90 3.48 -2.12 1.18
C ILE A 90 1.98 -2.43 1.08
N THR A 91 1.60 -3.69 0.84
CA THR A 91 0.19 -4.08 0.78
C THR A 91 -0.52 -3.77 2.09
N LYS A 92 0.07 -4.17 3.23
CA LYS A 92 -0.49 -3.89 4.56
C LYS A 92 -0.61 -2.40 4.85
N LEU A 93 0.37 -1.59 4.43
CA LEU A 93 0.33 -0.14 4.61
C LEU A 93 -0.76 0.51 3.76
N LYS A 94 -0.95 0.05 2.52
CA LYS A 94 -2.03 0.52 1.65
C LYS A 94 -3.40 0.21 2.24
N GLU A 95 -3.61 -1.00 2.76
CA GLU A 95 -4.87 -1.38 3.43
C GLU A 95 -5.16 -0.51 4.65
N ARG A 96 -4.14 -0.23 5.47
CA ARG A 96 -4.29 0.66 6.63
C ARG A 96 -4.60 2.10 6.21
N LEU A 97 -4.00 2.57 5.12
CA LEU A 97 -4.24 3.90 4.60
C LEU A 97 -5.68 4.05 4.12
N THR A 98 -6.17 3.11 3.30
CA THR A 98 -7.55 3.15 2.80
C THR A 98 -8.56 3.05 3.94
N GLN A 99 -8.29 2.22 4.95
CA GLN A 99 -9.12 2.15 6.16
C GLN A 99 -9.15 3.49 6.91
N SER A 100 -7.98 4.12 7.10
CA SER A 100 -7.88 5.41 7.77
C SER A 100 -8.60 6.53 7.02
N GLU A 101 -8.48 6.56 5.69
CA GLU A 101 -9.17 7.53 4.83
C GLU A 101 -10.69 7.34 4.91
N SER A 102 -11.18 6.09 4.88
CA SER A 102 -12.59 5.80 5.06
C SER A 102 -13.13 6.27 6.42
N ILE A 103 -12.39 6.02 7.50
CA ILE A 103 -12.76 6.49 8.85
C ILE A 103 -12.78 8.02 8.90
N ALA A 104 -11.78 8.69 8.32
CA ALA A 104 -11.71 10.15 8.30
C ALA A 104 -12.88 10.76 7.51
N ASN A 105 -13.26 10.18 6.38
CA ASN A 105 -14.43 10.61 5.61
C ASN A 105 -15.71 10.43 6.41
N ASN A 106 -15.94 9.26 7.01
CA ASN A 106 -17.13 9.00 7.83
C ASN A 106 -17.24 9.97 9.01
N LEU A 107 -16.13 10.27 9.69
CA LEU A 107 -16.10 11.23 10.79
C LEU A 107 -16.39 12.65 10.32
N THR A 108 -15.91 13.02 9.14
CA THR A 108 -16.15 14.33 8.53
C THR A 108 -17.63 14.49 8.17
N ASP A 109 -18.22 13.48 7.52
CA ASP A 109 -19.64 13.46 7.17
C ASP A 109 -20.53 13.50 8.42
N PHE A 110 -20.19 12.69 9.43
CA PHE A 110 -20.90 12.69 10.70
C PHE A 110 -20.85 14.07 11.38
N ARG A 111 -19.67 14.70 11.42
CA ARG A 111 -19.50 16.04 11.99
C ARG A 111 -20.36 17.07 11.24
N ALA A 112 -20.38 17.03 9.91
CA ALA A 112 -21.19 17.93 9.10
C ALA A 112 -22.69 17.79 9.42
N GLN A 113 -23.19 16.54 9.49
CA GLN A 113 -24.59 16.27 9.84
C GLN A 113 -24.93 16.71 11.26
N ALA A 114 -24.05 16.45 12.23
CA ALA A 114 -24.26 16.84 13.62
C ALA A 114 -24.36 18.36 13.77
N LEU A 115 -23.47 19.11 13.10
CA LEU A 115 -23.52 20.57 13.09
C LEU A 115 -24.79 21.12 12.44
N ALA A 116 -25.20 20.55 11.30
CA ALA A 116 -26.46 20.94 10.65
C ALA A 116 -27.68 20.71 11.54
N ARG A 117 -27.74 19.57 12.25
CA ARG A 117 -28.82 19.27 13.20
C ARG A 117 -28.83 20.23 14.40
N LEU A 118 -27.66 20.53 14.97
CA LEU A 118 -27.54 21.48 16.07
C LEU A 118 -27.97 22.89 15.65
N ALA A 119 -27.59 23.32 14.44
CA ALA A 119 -28.02 24.61 13.89
C ALA A 119 -29.54 24.66 13.72
N ALA A 120 -30.15 23.64 13.09
CA ALA A 120 -31.60 23.57 12.92
C ALA A 120 -32.36 23.54 14.26
N GLN A 121 -31.85 22.78 15.25
CA GLN A 121 -32.44 22.76 16.60
C GLN A 121 -32.33 24.12 17.29
N HIS A 122 -31.20 24.82 17.12
CA HIS A 122 -31.02 26.16 17.68
C HIS A 122 -32.01 27.17 17.08
N GLU A 123 -32.15 27.16 15.75
CA GLU A 123 -33.12 28.00 15.03
C GLU A 123 -34.55 27.74 15.51
N GLU A 124 -34.95 26.48 15.67
CA GLU A 124 -36.27 26.11 16.17
C GLU A 124 -36.49 26.58 17.61
N ILE A 125 -35.51 26.44 18.50
CA ILE A 125 -35.59 26.97 19.88
C ILE A 125 -35.77 28.49 19.88
N VAL A 126 -35.03 29.21 19.03
CA VAL A 126 -35.16 30.67 18.89
C VAL A 126 -36.57 31.03 18.41
N HIS A 127 -37.07 30.34 17.39
CA HIS A 127 -38.42 30.53 16.86
C HIS A 127 -39.50 30.28 17.93
N LEU A 128 -39.44 29.14 18.63
CA LEU A 128 -40.39 28.79 19.70
C LEU A 128 -40.37 29.78 20.87
N ARG A 129 -39.20 30.32 21.22
CA ARG A 129 -39.10 31.36 22.25
C ARG A 129 -39.73 32.68 21.80
N ALA A 130 -39.54 33.07 20.54
CA ALA A 130 -40.14 34.28 19.98
C ALA A 130 -41.68 34.18 19.91
N THR A 131 -42.21 33.04 19.48
CA THR A 131 -43.66 32.79 19.43
C THR A 131 -44.27 32.77 20.82
N ALA A 132 -43.64 32.10 21.79
CA ALA A 132 -44.09 32.08 23.19
C ALA A 132 -44.13 33.49 23.82
N THR A 133 -43.09 34.30 23.57
CA THR A 133 -43.03 35.70 24.02
C THR A 133 -44.17 36.52 23.42
N THR A 134 -44.44 36.35 22.13
CA THR A 134 -45.54 37.04 21.43
C THR A 134 -46.90 36.62 21.97
N ALA A 135 -47.14 35.33 22.20
CA ALA A 135 -48.37 34.80 22.76
C ALA A 135 -48.62 35.27 24.21
N SER A 136 -47.55 35.47 25.00
CA SER A 136 -47.64 36.00 26.37
C SER A 136 -47.98 37.49 26.44
N ARG A 137 -47.94 38.21 25.31
CA ARG A 137 -48.17 39.66 25.24
C ARG A 137 -49.67 39.95 25.34
N VAL A 138 -50.18 39.98 26.57
CA VAL A 138 -51.56 40.37 26.87
C VAL A 138 -51.77 41.82 26.43
N THR A 139 -52.58 42.01 25.39
CA THR A 139 -52.97 43.36 24.94
C THR A 139 -54.21 43.77 25.70
N ARG A 140 -54.13 44.85 26.48
CA ARG A 140 -55.30 45.42 27.15
C ARG A 140 -56.21 45.99 26.08
N LEU A 141 -57.40 45.41 25.91
CA LEU A 141 -58.42 45.97 25.02
C LEU A 141 -58.80 47.38 25.54
N PRO A 142 -58.96 48.37 24.65
CA PRO A 142 -59.40 49.69 25.07
C PRO A 142 -60.76 49.57 25.75
N GLY A 143 -60.83 50.03 27.01
CA GLY A 143 -62.07 50.05 27.77
C GLY A 143 -63.15 50.83 27.04
N ALA A 144 -64.39 50.33 27.05
CA ALA A 144 -65.52 50.98 26.42
C ALA A 144 -65.57 52.46 26.84
N ARG A 145 -65.48 53.36 25.85
CA ARG A 145 -65.69 54.78 26.08
C ARG A 145 -67.15 54.94 26.52
N THR A 146 -67.37 55.18 27.80
CA THR A 146 -68.64 55.69 28.31
C THR A 146 -68.90 57.02 27.63
N THR A 147 -69.71 57.01 26.57
CA THR A 147 -70.36 58.20 26.04
C THR A 147 -71.31 58.72 27.11
N ILE A 148 -70.84 59.70 27.88
CA ILE A 148 -71.72 60.52 28.72
C ILE A 148 -72.59 61.31 27.74
N ILE A 149 -73.84 60.88 27.59
CA ILE A 149 -74.88 61.66 26.92
C ILE A 149 -75.27 62.76 27.90
N GLY A 150 -74.58 63.90 27.80
CA GLY A 150 -74.93 65.13 28.51
C GLY A 150 -76.00 65.90 27.74
N SER A 151 -77.12 66.15 28.41
CA SER A 151 -78.33 66.82 27.91
C SER A 151 -78.12 68.31 27.57
N CYS A 152 -78.92 68.78 26.61
CA CYS A 152 -78.99 70.14 26.08
C CYS A 152 -79.10 71.26 27.13
N SER A 153 -78.50 72.41 26.83
CA SER A 153 -79.01 73.77 27.11
C SER A 153 -78.39 74.74 26.11
#